data_AF-A0A9W6LB33-F1
#
_entry.id   AF-A0A9W6LB33-F1
#
_cell.length_a   1.000
_cell.length_b   1.000
_cell.length_c   1.000
_cell.angle_alpha   90.00
_cell.angle_beta   90.00
_cell.angle_gamma   90.00
#
_symmetry.space_group_name_H-M   'P 1'
#
loop_
_entity.id
_entity.type
_entity.pdbx_description
1 polymer ?
#
loop_
_entity_poly.entity_id
_entity_poly.type
_entity_poly.pdbx_seq_one_letter_code
_entity_poly.pdbx_strand_id
1 'polypeptide(L)'
;MTDKPTLTPLERALECARLALDKKALDVKILKIGRLSSIADYLVLASGRSDRQVQAIADSVKKGLKKYGKALDVEGLKEGNWVVIDYGDVLVHVFQEEVRRYYNLDELWSSAPTSEIPDAWLWEGKEGIPT
;
A
#
# COMPACT_ATOMS: atom_id res chain seq x y z
N MET A 1 30.72 1.70 -4.59
CA MET A 1 29.40 1.68 -3.91
C MET A 1 28.46 2.42 -4.83
N THR A 2 27.58 1.72 -5.54
CA THR A 2 26.59 2.36 -6.41
C THR A 2 25.50 2.95 -5.55
N ASP A 3 25.27 4.26 -5.62
CA ASP A 3 24.12 4.90 -4.97
C ASP A 3 22.84 4.23 -5.46
N LYS A 4 22.01 3.81 -4.51
CA LYS A 4 20.68 3.32 -4.86
C LYS A 4 19.85 4.50 -5.36
N PRO A 5 19.06 4.33 -6.43
CA PRO A 5 18.12 5.37 -6.84
C PRO A 5 17.20 5.70 -5.66
N THR A 6 17.04 6.99 -5.37
CA THR A 6 16.20 7.47 -4.27
C THR A 6 14.88 7.98 -4.84
N LEU A 7 13.78 7.59 -4.20
CA LEU A 7 12.44 8.08 -4.53
C LEU A 7 12.05 9.17 -3.53
N THR A 8 11.36 10.20 -4.03
CA THR A 8 10.58 11.12 -3.18
C THR A 8 9.45 10.34 -2.47
N PRO A 9 8.86 10.88 -1.38
CA PRO A 9 7.76 10.20 -0.68
C PRO A 9 6.57 9.87 -1.58
N LEU A 10 6.19 10.77 -2.49
CA LEU A 10 5.10 10.53 -3.44
C LEU A 10 5.45 9.45 -4.46
N GLU A 11 6.64 9.48 -5.06
CA GLU A 11 7.09 8.45 -6.00
C GLU A 11 7.13 7.07 -5.33
N ARG A 12 7.56 7.01 -4.06
CA ARG A 12 7.56 5.79 -3.26
C ARG A 12 6.15 5.28 -2.99
N ALA A 13 5.23 6.17 -2.61
CA ALA A 13 3.83 5.81 -2.40
C ALA A 13 3.16 5.29 -3.70
N LEU A 14 3.45 5.92 -4.83
CA LEU A 14 2.99 5.48 -6.16
C LEU A 14 3.55 4.10 -6.53
N GLU A 15 4.84 3.85 -6.30
CA GLU A 15 5.45 2.55 -6.58
C GLU A 15 4.87 1.45 -5.65
N CYS A 16 4.62 1.76 -4.37
CA CYS A 16 3.91 0.85 -3.46
C CYS A 16 2.51 0.51 -3.97
N ALA A 17 1.72 1.51 -4.38
CA ALA A 17 0.38 1.30 -4.94
C ALA A 17 0.43 0.45 -6.23
N ARG A 18 1.36 0.76 -7.14
CA ARG A 18 1.56 0.00 -8.38
C ARG A 18 1.89 -1.48 -8.11
N LEU A 19 2.82 -1.75 -7.20
CA LEU A 19 3.20 -3.12 -6.82
C LEU A 19 2.09 -3.89 -6.11
N ALA A 20 1.21 -3.19 -5.39
CA ALA A 20 0.00 -3.77 -4.83
C ALA A 20 -1.02 -4.12 -5.92
N LEU A 21 -1.24 -3.21 -6.88
CA LEU A 21 -2.12 -3.43 -8.03
C LEU A 21 -1.63 -4.57 -8.95
N ASP A 22 -0.31 -4.76 -9.10
CA ASP A 22 0.29 -5.92 -9.79
C ASP A 22 -0.14 -7.27 -9.17
N LYS A 23 -0.57 -7.26 -7.90
CA LYS A 23 -1.13 -8.41 -7.17
C LYS A 23 -2.65 -8.36 -7.05
N LYS A 24 -3.29 -7.58 -7.91
CA LYS A 24 -4.74 -7.39 -7.93
C LYS A 24 -5.28 -6.93 -6.58
N ALA A 25 -4.56 -6.03 -5.90
CA ALA A 25 -5.07 -5.39 -4.71
C ALA A 25 -6.33 -4.57 -5.03
N LEU A 26 -7.24 -4.53 -4.07
CA LEU A 26 -8.53 -3.84 -4.14
C LEU A 26 -8.49 -2.55 -3.33
N ASP A 27 -9.36 -1.60 -3.70
CA ASP A 27 -9.57 -0.33 -2.98
C ASP A 27 -8.25 0.36 -2.57
N VAL A 28 -7.32 0.47 -3.53
CA VAL A 28 -6.01 1.06 -3.29
C VAL A 28 -6.15 2.57 -3.22
N LYS A 29 -5.67 3.18 -2.12
CA LYS A 29 -5.69 4.63 -1.90
C LYS A 29 -4.33 5.13 -1.49
N ILE A 30 -3.95 6.32 -1.95
CA ILE A 30 -2.77 7.04 -1.48
C ILE A 30 -3.27 8.30 -0.77
N LEU A 31 -2.99 8.40 0.52
CA LEU A 31 -3.43 9.50 1.38
C LEU A 31 -2.23 10.33 1.80
N LYS A 32 -2.33 11.66 1.65
CA LYS A 32 -1.30 12.59 2.11
C LYS A 32 -1.56 12.97 3.58
N ILE A 33 -0.81 12.36 4.49
CA ILE A 33 -1.05 12.47 5.93
C ILE A 33 -0.02 13.32 6.67
N GLY A 34 1.07 13.75 6.04
CA GLY A 34 2.15 14.51 6.72
C GLY A 34 1.74 15.86 7.34
N ARG A 35 0.55 16.40 7.00
CA ARG A 35 -0.03 17.57 7.69
C ARG A 35 -0.93 17.21 8.88
N LEU A 36 -1.35 15.95 8.96
CA LEU A 36 -2.28 15.43 9.96
C LEU A 36 -1.54 14.61 11.03
N SER A 37 -0.41 14.00 10.67
CA SER A 37 0.38 13.14 11.54
C SER A 37 1.87 13.27 11.21
N SER A 38 2.73 13.12 12.22
CA SER A 38 4.18 13.07 12.06
C SER A 38 4.73 11.67 11.78
N ILE A 39 3.85 10.65 11.65
CA ILE A 39 4.27 9.25 11.50
C ILE A 39 4.85 8.95 10.10
N ALA A 40 4.34 9.62 9.06
CA ALA A 40 4.78 9.48 7.68
C ALA A 40 4.22 10.65 6.84
N ASP A 41 4.77 10.87 5.65
CA ASP A 41 4.23 11.84 4.69
C ASP A 41 2.98 11.30 3.98
N TYR A 42 3.00 10.00 3.65
CA TYR A 42 1.94 9.31 2.92
C TYR A 42 1.54 7.99 3.58
N LEU A 43 0.25 7.66 3.47
CA LEU A 43 -0.32 6.37 3.82
C LEU A 43 -0.89 5.72 2.57
N VAL A 44 -0.44 4.51 2.26
CA VAL A 44 -1.00 3.68 1.18
C VAL A 44 -1.91 2.62 1.80
N LEU A 45 -3.18 2.64 1.44
CA LEU A 45 -4.15 1.60 1.81
C LEU A 45 -4.32 0.64 0.65
N ALA A 46 -4.40 -0.66 0.93
CA ALA A 46 -4.71 -1.70 -0.04
C ALA A 46 -5.47 -2.84 0.63
N SER A 47 -6.31 -3.53 -0.13
CA SER A 47 -7.07 -4.68 0.36
C SER A 47 -6.83 -5.95 -0.45
N GLY A 48 -6.91 -7.11 0.21
CA GLY A 48 -6.95 -8.44 -0.41
C GLY A 48 -8.14 -9.26 0.10
N ARG A 49 -8.56 -10.25 -0.70
CA ARG A 49 -9.71 -11.13 -0.42
C ARG A 49 -9.42 -12.30 0.51
N SER A 50 -8.14 -12.58 0.78
CA SER A 50 -7.71 -13.68 1.62
C SER A 50 -6.34 -13.36 2.22
N ASP A 51 -6.00 -14.04 3.32
CA ASP A 51 -4.71 -13.86 3.99
C ASP A 51 -3.54 -14.11 3.04
N ARG A 52 -3.68 -15.12 2.17
CA ARG A 52 -2.69 -15.44 1.13
C ARG A 52 -2.51 -14.31 0.13
N GLN A 53 -3.60 -13.63 -0.26
CA GLN A 53 -3.49 -12.50 -1.19
C GLN A 53 -2.86 -11.29 -0.51
N VAL A 54 -3.25 -10.99 0.73
CA VAL A 54 -2.66 -9.91 1.53
C VAL A 54 -1.15 -10.12 1.70
N GLN A 55 -0.73 -11.34 2.04
CA GLN A 55 0.68 -11.73 2.07
C GLN A 55 1.36 -11.48 0.73
N ALA A 56 0.75 -11.92 -0.38
CA ALA A 56 1.31 -11.74 -1.72
C ALA A 56 1.44 -10.27 -2.12
N ILE A 57 0.47 -9.42 -1.77
CA ILE A 57 0.49 -7.97 -1.98
C ILE A 57 1.64 -7.35 -1.19
N ALA A 58 1.70 -7.61 0.13
CA ALA A 58 2.74 -7.06 1.00
C ALA A 58 4.15 -7.50 0.58
N ASP A 59 4.32 -8.78 0.22
CA ASP A 59 5.58 -9.31 -0.30
C ASP A 59 5.98 -8.65 -1.63
N SER A 60 5.01 -8.36 -2.51
CA SER A 60 5.25 -7.66 -3.77
C SER A 60 5.82 -6.27 -3.54
N VAL A 61 5.18 -5.50 -2.64
CA VAL A 61 5.63 -4.17 -2.23
C VAL A 61 7.04 -4.25 -1.64
N LYS A 62 7.26 -5.11 -0.64
CA LYS A 62 8.56 -5.28 0.03
C LYS A 62 9.69 -5.67 -0.93
N LYS A 63 9.43 -6.61 -1.83
CA LYS A 63 10.45 -7.09 -2.80
C LYS A 63 10.72 -6.03 -3.88
N GLY A 64 9.68 -5.37 -4.39
CA GLY A 64 9.80 -4.33 -5.42
C GLY A 64 10.52 -3.08 -4.95
N LEU A 65 10.33 -2.68 -3.68
CA LEU A 65 10.98 -1.49 -3.09
C LEU A 65 12.44 -1.72 -2.71
N LYS A 66 12.92 -2.97 -2.60
CA LYS A 66 14.28 -3.32 -2.13
C LYS A 66 15.43 -2.60 -2.88
N LYS A 67 15.21 -2.26 -4.16
CA LYS A 67 16.15 -1.51 -5.01
C LYS A 67 16.24 -0.02 -4.65
N TYR A 68 15.20 0.55 -4.05
CA TYR A 68 15.10 1.94 -3.61
C TYR A 68 15.36 2.12 -2.10
N GLY A 69 15.22 1.04 -1.32
CA GLY A 69 15.41 1.06 0.14
C GLY A 69 14.91 -0.23 0.77
N LYS A 70 15.31 -0.52 2.01
CA LYS A 70 14.64 -1.58 2.79
C LYS A 70 13.52 -0.94 3.61
N ALA A 71 12.45 -1.69 3.86
CA ALA A 71 11.50 -1.31 4.90
C ALA A 71 12.24 -1.22 6.25
N LEU A 72 11.88 -0.21 7.03
CA LEU A 72 12.33 -0.03 8.41
C LEU A 72 11.73 -1.13 9.28
N ASP A 73 10.44 -1.40 9.09
CA ASP A 73 9.74 -2.45 9.80
C ASP A 73 8.62 -3.10 8.97
N VAL A 74 8.26 -4.34 9.32
CA VAL A 74 7.17 -5.09 8.71
C VAL A 74 6.47 -5.94 9.77
N GLU A 75 5.19 -5.65 10.03
CA GLU A 75 4.37 -6.35 11.02
C GLU A 75 3.21 -7.11 10.35
N GLY A 76 2.77 -8.21 10.95
CA GLY A 76 1.58 -8.97 10.53
C GLY A 76 1.70 -9.79 9.25
N LEU A 77 2.88 -9.81 8.61
CA LEU A 77 3.10 -10.49 7.32
C LEU A 77 2.84 -12.00 7.39
N LYS A 78 3.07 -12.65 8.53
CA LYS A 78 2.87 -14.10 8.64
C LYS A 78 1.38 -14.45 8.76
N GLU A 79 0.62 -13.61 9.43
CA GLU A 79 -0.81 -13.77 9.68
C GLU A 79 -1.60 -13.43 8.41
N GLY A 80 -1.25 -12.33 7.73
CA GLY A 80 -1.87 -11.94 6.46
C GLY A 80 -3.27 -11.35 6.60
N ASN A 81 -3.79 -11.11 7.80
CA ASN A 81 -5.08 -10.44 7.98
C ASN A 81 -4.94 -8.90 7.94
N TRP A 82 -3.81 -8.37 8.42
CA TRP A 82 -3.42 -6.97 8.35
C TRP A 82 -1.89 -6.89 8.40
N VAL A 83 -1.29 -6.35 7.35
CA VAL A 83 0.15 -6.11 7.25
C VAL A 83 0.43 -4.61 7.27
N VAL A 84 1.41 -4.21 8.07
CA VAL A 84 1.94 -2.85 8.10
C VAL A 84 3.39 -2.88 7.61
N ILE A 85 3.73 -2.01 6.67
CA ILE A 85 5.09 -1.86 6.15
C ILE A 85 5.51 -0.40 6.32
N ASP A 86 6.57 -0.18 7.07
CA ASP A 86 7.11 1.16 7.34
C ASP A 86 8.35 1.45 6.50
N TYR A 87 8.35 2.55 5.76
CA TYR A 87 9.50 3.09 5.03
C TYR A 87 9.99 4.45 5.58
N GLY A 88 9.42 4.94 6.69
CA GLY A 88 9.70 6.21 7.35
C GLY A 88 8.93 7.39 6.76
N ASP A 89 8.97 7.55 5.43
CA ASP A 89 8.21 8.58 4.70
C ASP A 89 6.86 8.07 4.17
N VAL A 90 6.71 6.75 4.02
CA VAL A 90 5.50 6.08 3.56
C VAL A 90 5.17 4.91 4.46
N LEU A 91 3.93 4.90 4.96
CA LEU A 91 3.34 3.75 5.66
C LEU A 91 2.40 3.01 4.69
N VAL A 92 2.50 1.68 4.62
CA VAL A 92 1.61 0.87 3.78
C VAL A 92 0.81 -0.06 4.67
N HIS A 93 -0.51 0.02 4.59
CA HIS A 93 -1.43 -0.93 5.22
C HIS A 93 -2.06 -1.81 4.15
N VAL A 94 -1.87 -3.12 4.29
CA VAL A 94 -2.52 -4.13 3.46
C VAL A 94 -3.46 -4.93 4.34
N PHE A 95 -4.76 -4.82 4.08
CA PHE A 95 -5.79 -5.46 4.88
C PHE A 95 -6.43 -6.64 4.16
N GLN A 96 -6.89 -7.62 4.92
CA GLN A 96 -8.01 -8.44 4.46
C GLN A 96 -9.27 -7.55 4.40
N GLU A 97 -10.06 -7.63 3.33
CA GLU A 97 -11.23 -6.76 3.11
C GLU A 97 -12.20 -6.71 4.30
N GLU A 98 -12.48 -7.86 4.92
CA GLU A 98 -13.39 -7.97 6.07
C GLU A 98 -12.84 -7.22 7.28
N VAL A 99 -11.53 -7.36 7.54
CA VAL A 99 -10.82 -6.65 8.61
C VAL A 99 -10.85 -5.14 8.40
N ARG A 100 -10.60 -4.68 7.16
CA ARG A 100 -10.65 -3.24 6.84
C ARG A 100 -12.03 -2.64 7.11
N ARG A 101 -13.09 -3.36 6.73
CA ARG A 101 -14.48 -2.95 6.98
C ARG A 101 -14.82 -2.95 8.46
N TYR A 102 -14.38 -3.97 9.21
CA TYR A 102 -14.68 -4.09 10.64
C TYR A 102 -14.05 -2.96 11.47
N TYR A 103 -12.76 -2.66 11.25
CA TYR A 103 -12.08 -1.60 12.00
C TYR A 103 -12.37 -0.19 11.47
N ASN A 104 -12.93 -0.08 10.26
CA ASN A 104 -13.33 1.17 9.63
C ASN A 104 -12.25 2.26 9.67
N LEU A 105 -10.98 1.86 9.54
CA LEU A 105 -9.83 2.76 9.71
C LEU A 105 -9.73 3.82 8.61
N ASP A 106 -10.46 3.63 7.51
CA ASP A 106 -10.63 4.65 6.48
C ASP A 106 -11.25 5.94 7.06
N GLU A 107 -12.11 5.85 8.09
CA GLU A 107 -12.69 7.05 8.72
C GLU A 107 -11.65 7.91 9.44
N LEU A 108 -10.64 7.28 10.07
CA LEU A 108 -9.56 7.99 10.75
C LEU A 108 -8.83 8.95 9.82
N TRP A 109 -8.74 8.60 8.53
CA TRP A 109 -8.03 9.36 7.51
C TRP A 109 -8.95 10.03 6.49
N SER A 110 -10.25 10.10 6.77
CA SER A 110 -11.27 10.65 5.85
C SER A 110 -11.02 12.12 5.45
N SER A 111 -10.29 12.88 6.26
CA SER A 111 -9.89 14.27 5.98
C SER A 111 -8.57 14.41 5.21
N ALA A 112 -7.85 13.32 4.99
CA ALA A 112 -6.57 13.33 4.29
C ALA A 112 -6.79 13.52 2.77
N PRO A 113 -6.10 14.48 2.12
CA PRO A 113 -6.13 14.59 0.67
C PRO A 113 -5.65 13.30 -0.01
N THR A 114 -6.36 12.85 -1.04
CA THR A 114 -5.96 11.71 -1.85
C THR A 114 -5.00 12.13 -2.94
N SER A 115 -4.05 11.26 -3.28
CA SER A 115 -3.22 11.38 -4.49
C SER A 115 -3.76 10.45 -5.56
N GLU A 116 -3.79 10.94 -6.80
CA GLU A 116 -4.33 10.19 -7.93
C GLU A 116 -3.44 8.99 -8.29
N ILE A 117 -4.08 7.86 -8.58
CA ILE A 117 -3.45 6.66 -9.11
C ILE A 117 -3.79 6.62 -10.60
N PRO A 118 -2.81 6.44 -11.51
CA PRO A 118 -3.09 6.33 -12.94
C PRO A 118 -4.08 5.20 -13.26
N ASP A 119 -5.17 5.53 -13.97
CA ASP A 119 -6.21 4.57 -14.40
C ASP A 119 -5.64 3.37 -15.17
N ALA A 120 -4.53 3.59 -15.88
CA ALA A 120 -3.82 2.54 -16.61
C ALA A 120 -3.40 1.35 -15.71
N TRP A 121 -3.20 1.58 -14.41
CA TRP A 121 -2.80 0.55 -13.44
C TRP A 121 -3.97 -0.17 -12.79
N LEU A 122 -5.17 0.42 -12.84
CA LEU A 122 -6.37 -0.20 -12.27
C LEU A 122 -6.75 -1.42 -13.10
N TRP A 123 -7.11 -2.51 -12.43
CA TRP A 123 -7.47 -3.78 -13.08
C TRP A 123 -8.94 -4.12 -12.87
N GLU A 124 -9.58 -3.55 -11.85
CA GLU A 124 -11.02 -3.68 -11.61
C GLU A 124 -11.80 -3.02 -12.75
N GLY A 125 -12.79 -3.73 -13.30
CA GLY A 125 -13.60 -3.23 -14.41
C GLY A 125 -12.96 -3.33 -15.81
N LYS A 126 -11.73 -3.84 -15.93
CA LYS A 126 -11.17 -4.21 -17.25
C LYS A 126 -11.78 -5.54 -17.69
N GLU A 127 -12.35 -5.57 -18.90
CA GLU A 127 -13.05 -6.73 -19.46
C GLU A 127 -12.20 -8.02 -19.39
N GLY A 128 -12.82 -9.13 -18.98
CA GLY A 128 -12.25 -10.49 -19.10
C GLY A 128 -11.63 -11.12 -17.85
N ILE A 129 -11.76 -10.53 -16.65
CA ILE A 129 -11.29 -11.13 -15.39
C ILE A 129 -12.52 -11.50 -14.53
N PRO A 130 -12.78 -12.78 -14.23
CA PRO A 130 -13.91 -13.17 -13.38
C PRO A 130 -13.75 -12.59 -11.97
N THR A 131 -14.80 -11.94 -11.47
CA THR A 131 -14.97 -11.53 -10.07
C THR A 131 -14.99 -12.71 -9.13
#